data_AF-A0A7Y6UK00-F1
#
_entry.id   AF-A0A7Y6UK00-F1
#
_cell.length_a   1.000
_cell.length_b   1.000
_cell.length_c   1.000
_cell.angle_alpha   90.00
_cell.angle_beta   90.00
_cell.angle_gamma   90.00
#
_symmetry.space_group_name_H-M   'P 1'
#
loop_
_entity.id
_entity.type
_entity.pdbx_description
1 polymer ?
#
loop_
_entity_poly.entity_id
_entity_poly.type
_entity_poly.pdbx_seq_one_letter_code
_entity_poly.pdbx_strand_id
1 'polypeptide(L)'
;MAEVVRTTRKQSLQTAYVIAGAAVTFNLLFSLCSYFYYDGKPAFEVADAGKVRFAAALMSVIVAGMGYLAALAPRAIGHGLAFVMGVASIAGGIVAYAKGLPPVMATTLLITGAMVPVLAYRSLIAHSRGAWSFLIAIMSVFATVYFFGAPKIRHLLGIGLWHAMIIPGLQIVCVIALSMLRREYRDRL
;
A
#
# COMPACT_ATOMS: atom_id res chain seq x y z
N MET A 1 3.14 -37.97 -3.34
CA MET A 1 2.65 -36.76 -2.63
C MET A 1 3.86 -35.89 -2.33
N ALA A 2 3.98 -34.72 -2.97
CA ALA A 2 5.08 -33.80 -2.67
C ALA A 2 4.83 -33.14 -1.32
N GLU A 3 5.81 -33.21 -0.42
CA GLU A 3 5.75 -32.58 0.88
C GLU A 3 5.61 -31.07 0.69
N VAL A 4 4.41 -30.54 0.96
CA VAL A 4 4.14 -29.10 0.93
C VAL A 4 4.95 -28.49 2.06
N VAL A 5 6.12 -27.94 1.73
CA VAL A 5 6.94 -27.18 2.67
C VAL A 5 6.11 -26.00 3.14
N ARG A 6 5.50 -26.12 4.33
CA ARG A 6 4.84 -25.00 5.01
C ARG A 6 5.84 -23.87 5.07
N THR A 7 5.45 -22.68 4.60
CA THR A 7 6.21 -21.46 4.89
C THR A 7 6.40 -21.41 6.40
N THR A 8 7.62 -21.68 6.84
CA THR A 8 7.90 -21.78 8.28
C THR A 8 7.70 -20.39 8.88
N ARG A 9 7.27 -20.31 10.14
CA ARG A 9 7.17 -19.05 10.88
C ARG A 9 8.44 -18.20 10.73
N LYS A 10 9.59 -18.87 10.60
CA LYS A 10 10.90 -18.29 10.29
C LYS A 10 10.93 -17.52 8.96
N GLN A 11 10.39 -18.06 7.87
CA GLN A 11 10.33 -17.37 6.56
C GLN A 11 9.40 -16.15 6.58
N SER A 12 8.25 -16.24 7.27
CA SER A 12 7.35 -15.10 7.44
C SER A 12 8.02 -13.98 8.24
N LEU A 13 8.69 -14.32 9.35
CA LEU A 13 9.46 -13.36 10.14
C LEU A 13 10.62 -12.76 9.35
N GLN A 14 11.36 -13.56 8.57
CA GLN A 14 12.42 -13.06 7.70
C GLN A 14 11.88 -12.04 6.68
N THR A 15 10.74 -12.34 6.05
CA THR A 15 10.06 -11.40 5.15
C THR A 15 9.67 -10.11 5.88
N ALA A 16 9.12 -10.23 7.10
CA ALA A 16 8.79 -9.09 7.95
C ALA A 16 10.00 -8.21 8.25
N TYR A 17 11.11 -8.83 8.66
CA TYR A 17 12.36 -8.14 8.97
C TYR A 17 12.96 -7.47 7.74
N VAL A 18 12.88 -8.10 6.57
CA VAL A 18 13.32 -7.49 5.30
C VAL A 18 12.47 -6.26 4.97
N ILE A 19 11.14 -6.35 5.10
CA ILE A 19 10.24 -5.22 4.82
C ILE A 19 10.46 -4.08 5.83
N ALA A 20 10.49 -4.39 7.12
CA ALA A 20 10.71 -3.42 8.17
C ALA A 20 12.11 -2.78 8.06
N GLY A 21 13.13 -3.61 7.82
CA GLY A 21 14.50 -3.17 7.58
C GLY A 21 14.60 -2.24 6.38
N ALA A 22 14.02 -2.63 5.24
CA ALA A 22 13.96 -1.77 4.05
C ALA A 22 13.25 -0.44 4.34
N ALA A 23 12.11 -0.46 5.03
CA ALA A 23 11.37 0.75 5.38
C ALA A 23 12.18 1.70 6.28
N VAL A 24 12.89 1.16 7.27
CA VAL A 24 13.79 1.93 8.15
C VAL A 24 14.99 2.46 7.36
N THR A 25 15.63 1.64 6.54
CA THR A 25 16.77 2.05 5.69
C THR A 25 16.36 3.17 4.73
N PHE A 26 15.23 3.03 4.03
CA PHE A 26 14.71 4.09 3.15
C PHE A 26 14.39 5.36 3.93
N ASN A 27 13.84 5.26 5.15
CA ASN A 27 13.58 6.43 5.98
C ASN A 27 14.87 7.14 6.38
N LEU A 28 15.88 6.38 6.82
CA LEU A 28 17.19 6.91 7.20
C LEU A 28 17.88 7.59 6.01
N LEU A 29 17.95 6.91 4.87
CA LEU A 29 18.50 7.48 3.63
C LEU A 29 17.75 8.74 3.22
N PHE A 30 16.42 8.73 3.30
CA PHE A 30 15.63 9.92 3.00
C PHE A 30 15.93 11.07 3.97
N SER A 31 15.97 10.80 5.27
CA SER A 31 16.29 11.81 6.28
C SER A 31 17.66 12.43 6.02
N LEU A 32 18.66 11.60 5.70
CA LEU A 32 20.04 11.99 5.40
C LEU A 32 20.12 12.82 4.10
N CYS A 33 19.51 12.36 3.01
CA CYS A 33 19.42 13.11 1.75
C CYS A 33 18.65 14.42 1.91
N SER A 34 17.58 14.42 2.71
CA SER A 34 16.82 15.64 3.00
C SER A 34 17.64 16.63 3.82
N TYR A 35 18.53 16.16 4.70
CA TYR A 35 19.45 17.03 5.41
C TYR A 35 20.34 17.81 4.45
N PHE A 36 21.04 17.11 3.54
CA PHE A 36 21.91 17.75 2.56
C PHE A 36 21.15 18.60 1.53
N TYR A 37 19.92 18.25 1.16
CA TYR A 37 19.13 19.02 0.20
C TYR A 37 18.65 20.37 0.76
N TYR A 38 18.30 20.43 2.04
CA TYR A 38 17.81 21.64 2.68
C TYR A 38 18.92 22.47 3.34
N ASP A 39 20.15 21.95 3.39
CA ASP A 39 21.30 22.68 3.89
C ASP A 39 21.62 23.86 2.96
N GLY A 40 21.83 25.05 3.54
CA GLY A 40 22.07 26.30 2.79
C GLY A 40 20.86 26.96 2.13
N LYS A 41 19.63 26.43 2.28
CA LYS A 41 18.39 27.05 1.75
C LYS A 41 17.78 28.06 2.74
N PRO A 42 17.10 29.12 2.28
CA PRO A 42 16.55 30.16 3.15
C PRO A 42 15.51 29.58 4.14
N ALA A 43 15.46 30.15 5.36
CA ALA A 43 14.70 29.61 6.50
C ALA A 43 13.20 29.32 6.23
N PHE A 44 12.56 30.07 5.32
CA PHE A 44 11.18 29.83 4.89
C PHE A 44 11.00 28.50 4.14
N GLU A 45 12.04 28.01 3.43
CA GLU A 45 12.04 26.68 2.80
C GLU A 45 12.38 25.55 3.79
N VAL A 46 13.10 25.87 4.88
CA VAL A 46 13.51 24.91 5.92
C VAL A 46 12.36 24.59 6.90
N ALA A 47 11.45 25.53 7.15
CA ALA A 47 10.24 25.30 7.96
C ALA A 47 9.33 24.20 7.36
N ASP A 48 9.35 24.03 6.03
CA ASP A 48 8.66 22.93 5.36
C ASP A 48 9.45 21.61 5.38
N ALA A 49 10.79 21.63 5.52
CA ALA A 49 11.60 20.43 5.63
C ALA A 49 11.20 19.56 6.84
N GLY A 50 10.85 20.18 7.97
CA GLY A 50 10.35 19.48 9.16
C GLY A 50 9.05 18.70 8.88
N LYS A 51 8.09 19.31 8.17
CA LYS A 51 6.83 18.65 7.78
C LYS A 51 7.06 17.51 6.80
N VAL A 52 7.99 17.68 5.87
CA VAL A 52 8.38 16.64 4.89
C VAL A 52 9.01 15.44 5.62
N ARG A 53 9.93 15.68 6.56
CA ARG A 53 10.56 14.62 7.37
C ARG A 53 9.55 13.91 8.27
N PHE A 54 8.65 14.64 8.92
CA PHE A 54 7.58 14.04 9.73
C PHE A 54 6.66 13.16 8.89
N ALA A 55 6.25 13.62 7.71
CA ALA A 55 5.42 12.85 6.80
C ALA A 55 6.12 11.55 6.33
N ALA A 56 7.43 11.62 6.05
CA ALA A 56 8.23 10.46 5.70
C ALA A 56 8.35 9.48 6.89
N ALA A 57 8.64 9.97 8.09
CA ALA A 57 8.67 9.17 9.32
C ALA A 57 7.34 8.46 9.57
N LEU A 58 6.23 9.20 9.51
CA LEU A 58 4.88 8.64 9.68
C LEU A 58 4.58 7.57 8.62
N MET A 59 4.91 7.83 7.36
CA MET A 59 4.71 6.87 6.27
C MET A 59 5.53 5.60 6.48
N SER A 60 6.80 5.72 6.87
CA SER A 60 7.63 4.55 7.18
C SER A 60 7.12 3.76 8.37
N VAL A 61 6.61 4.42 9.42
CA VAL A 61 6.00 3.73 10.57
C VAL A 61 4.74 2.98 10.16
N ILE A 62 3.87 3.61 9.35
CA ILE A 62 2.64 2.97 8.85
C ILE A 62 2.98 1.76 7.97
N VAL A 63 3.88 1.94 6.99
CA VAL A 63 4.27 0.86 6.06
C VAL A 63 4.98 -0.27 6.78
N ALA A 64 5.93 0.04 7.67
CA ALA A 64 6.66 -0.95 8.46
C ALA A 64 5.72 -1.69 9.43
N GLY A 65 4.84 -0.96 10.12
CA GLY A 65 3.85 -1.53 11.03
C GLY A 65 2.88 -2.46 10.31
N MET A 66 2.32 -2.02 9.17
CA MET A 66 1.44 -2.87 8.37
C MET A 66 2.17 -4.05 7.74
N GLY A 67 3.44 -3.88 7.32
CA GLY A 67 4.28 -4.98 6.84
C GLY A 67 4.57 -6.02 7.92
N TYR A 68 4.84 -5.58 9.15
CA TYR A 68 5.04 -6.46 10.30
C TYR A 68 3.75 -7.22 10.65
N LEU A 69 2.61 -6.52 10.74
CA LEU A 69 1.31 -7.15 10.96
C LEU A 69 0.95 -8.14 9.85
N ALA A 70 1.24 -7.79 8.60
CA ALA A 70 1.05 -8.68 7.46
C ALA A 70 1.88 -9.96 7.56
N ALA A 71 3.06 -9.92 8.17
CA ALA A 71 3.83 -11.14 8.39
C ALA A 71 3.27 -12.04 9.49
N LEU A 72 2.59 -11.46 10.50
CA LEU A 72 1.96 -12.21 11.58
C LEU A 72 0.66 -12.89 11.15
N ALA A 73 -0.16 -12.18 10.37
CA ALA A 73 -1.45 -12.67 9.91
C ALA A 73 -1.70 -12.27 8.45
N PRO A 74 -0.95 -12.82 7.48
CA PRO A 74 -0.98 -12.38 6.08
C PRO A 74 -2.38 -12.49 5.46
N ARG A 75 -3.14 -13.50 5.89
CA ARG A 75 -4.52 -13.71 5.44
C ARG A 75 -5.44 -12.60 5.92
N ALA A 76 -5.52 -12.36 7.22
CA ALA A 76 -6.43 -11.34 7.77
C ALA A 76 -6.00 -9.93 7.33
N ILE A 77 -4.71 -9.61 7.42
CA ILE A 77 -4.19 -8.27 7.12
C ILE A 77 -4.20 -7.97 5.63
N GLY A 78 -3.81 -8.92 4.77
CA GLY A 78 -3.84 -8.72 3.32
C GLY A 78 -5.25 -8.43 2.80
N HIS A 79 -6.25 -9.22 3.23
CA HIS A 79 -7.64 -9.01 2.83
C HIS A 79 -8.27 -7.79 3.52
N GLY A 80 -7.95 -7.54 4.79
CA GLY A 80 -8.42 -6.36 5.52
C GLY A 80 -7.91 -5.06 4.90
N LEU A 81 -6.62 -5.00 4.57
CA LEU A 81 -6.05 -3.88 3.82
C LEU A 81 -6.73 -3.69 2.47
N ALA A 82 -6.94 -4.77 1.70
CA ALA A 82 -7.64 -4.68 0.43
C ALA A 82 -9.06 -4.12 0.60
N PHE A 83 -9.81 -4.60 1.60
CA PHE A 83 -11.15 -4.10 1.89
C PHE A 83 -11.15 -2.60 2.22
N VAL A 84 -10.26 -2.16 3.11
CA VAL A 84 -10.10 -0.74 3.48
C VAL A 84 -9.74 0.11 2.25
N MET A 85 -8.83 -0.37 1.39
CA MET A 85 -8.46 0.32 0.15
C MET A 85 -9.63 0.40 -0.83
N GLY A 86 -10.48 -0.64 -0.89
CA GLY A 86 -11.72 -0.64 -1.65
C GLY A 86 -12.68 0.45 -1.17
N VAL A 87 -12.97 0.49 0.14
CA VAL A 87 -13.83 1.53 0.74
C VAL A 87 -13.26 2.93 0.53
N ALA A 88 -11.96 3.12 0.72
CA ALA A 88 -11.29 4.39 0.46
C ALA A 88 -11.41 4.80 -1.02
N SER A 89 -11.37 3.84 -1.95
CA SER A 89 -11.58 4.10 -3.37
C SER A 89 -13.02 4.55 -3.66
N ILE A 90 -14.04 3.96 -3.00
CA ILE A 90 -15.43 4.45 -3.12
C ILE A 90 -15.52 5.92 -2.68
N ALA A 91 -14.99 6.25 -1.49
CA ALA A 91 -14.98 7.62 -0.98
C ALA A 91 -14.25 8.57 -1.94
N GLY A 92 -13.09 8.14 -2.47
CA GLY A 92 -12.34 8.88 -3.48
C GLY A 92 -13.13 9.13 -4.76
N GLY A 93 -13.89 8.13 -5.23
CA GLY A 93 -14.75 8.25 -6.40
C GLY A 93 -15.91 9.23 -6.20
N ILE A 94 -16.58 9.19 -5.05
CA ILE A 94 -17.64 10.15 -4.69
C ILE A 94 -17.10 11.57 -4.65
N VAL A 95 -15.96 11.78 -3.98
CA VAL A 95 -15.31 13.10 -3.88
C VAL A 95 -14.86 13.58 -5.27
N ALA A 96 -14.36 12.69 -6.12
CA ALA A 96 -13.97 13.03 -7.48
C ALA A 96 -15.14 13.57 -8.31
N TYR A 97 -16.32 12.94 -8.22
CA TYR A 97 -17.53 13.48 -8.84
C TYR A 97 -17.94 14.82 -8.25
N ALA A 98 -17.96 14.95 -6.93
CA ALA A 98 -18.36 16.18 -6.25
C ALA A 98 -17.46 17.38 -6.60
N LYS A 99 -16.18 17.13 -6.91
CA LYS A 99 -15.20 18.16 -7.30
C LYS A 99 -15.06 18.38 -8.80
N GLY A 100 -15.90 17.73 -9.64
CA GLY A 100 -15.83 17.88 -11.10
C GLY A 100 -14.53 17.34 -11.71
N LEU A 101 -13.88 16.36 -11.06
CA LEU A 101 -12.72 15.68 -11.65
C LEU A 101 -13.15 14.83 -12.86
N PRO A 102 -12.21 14.44 -13.75
CA PRO A 102 -12.55 13.65 -14.93
C PRO A 102 -13.41 12.41 -14.60
N PRO A 103 -14.58 12.24 -15.26
CA PRO A 103 -15.52 11.17 -14.92
C PRO A 103 -14.90 9.78 -14.92
N VAL A 104 -13.96 9.51 -15.84
CA VAL A 104 -13.24 8.23 -15.92
C VAL A 104 -12.51 7.87 -14.62
N MET A 105 -11.92 8.85 -13.92
CA MET A 105 -11.26 8.62 -12.63
C MET A 105 -12.29 8.26 -11.56
N ALA A 106 -13.37 9.03 -11.46
CA ALA A 106 -14.41 8.82 -10.47
C ALA A 106 -15.09 7.45 -10.66
N THR A 107 -15.47 7.12 -11.90
CA THR A 107 -16.08 5.83 -12.25
C THR A 107 -15.12 4.67 -11.96
N THR A 108 -13.85 4.80 -12.32
CA THR A 108 -12.84 3.76 -12.03
C THR A 108 -12.77 3.50 -10.53
N LEU A 109 -12.61 4.56 -9.72
CA LEU A 109 -12.53 4.46 -8.26
C LEU A 109 -13.77 3.82 -7.62
N LEU A 110 -14.96 4.11 -8.12
CA LEU A 110 -16.20 3.49 -7.64
C LEU A 110 -16.28 2.01 -8.02
N ILE A 111 -16.02 1.67 -9.28
CA ILE A 111 -16.07 0.28 -9.76
C ILE A 111 -15.06 -0.56 -9.00
N THR A 112 -13.81 -0.09 -8.92
CA THR A 112 -12.75 -0.83 -8.24
C THR A 112 -12.99 -0.84 -6.74
N GLY A 113 -13.53 0.25 -6.18
CA GLY A 113 -13.93 0.34 -4.79
C GLY A 113 -15.03 -0.64 -4.39
N ALA A 114 -15.98 -0.95 -5.29
CA ALA A 114 -16.99 -1.97 -5.07
C ALA A 114 -16.45 -3.39 -5.31
N MET A 115 -15.62 -3.56 -6.34
CA MET A 115 -15.11 -4.87 -6.75
C MET A 115 -14.07 -5.44 -5.77
N VAL A 116 -13.16 -4.61 -5.26
CA VAL A 116 -12.07 -5.05 -4.37
C VAL A 116 -12.60 -5.70 -3.07
N PRO A 117 -13.57 -5.12 -2.34
CA PRO A 117 -14.18 -5.75 -1.17
C PRO A 117 -14.83 -7.10 -1.48
N VAL A 118 -15.53 -7.21 -2.61
CA VAL A 118 -16.16 -8.47 -3.04
C VAL A 118 -15.10 -9.54 -3.33
N LEU A 119 -14.03 -9.18 -4.04
CA LEU A 119 -12.92 -10.08 -4.31
C LEU A 119 -12.20 -10.49 -3.02
N ALA A 120 -11.97 -9.53 -2.10
CA ALA A 120 -11.37 -9.80 -0.80
C ALA A 120 -12.24 -10.75 0.02
N TYR A 121 -13.56 -10.55 0.06
CA TYR A 121 -14.49 -11.43 0.75
C TYR A 121 -14.52 -12.84 0.12
N ARG A 122 -14.65 -12.96 -1.21
CA ARG A 122 -14.68 -14.25 -1.90
C ARG A 122 -13.35 -15.00 -1.80
N SER A 123 -12.23 -14.28 -1.85
CA SER A 123 -10.91 -14.84 -1.60
C SER A 123 -10.83 -15.35 -0.15
N LEU A 124 -11.19 -14.53 0.83
CA LEU A 124 -11.08 -14.85 2.25
C LEU A 124 -11.97 -16.00 2.72
N ILE A 125 -13.26 -16.00 2.34
CA ILE A 125 -14.25 -16.95 2.85
C ILE A 125 -14.40 -18.16 1.92
N ALA A 126 -14.56 -17.92 0.61
CA ALA A 126 -14.76 -19.01 -0.34
C ALA A 126 -13.45 -19.62 -0.85
N HIS A 127 -12.29 -19.15 -0.37
CA HIS A 127 -10.96 -19.63 -0.77
C HIS A 127 -10.76 -19.67 -2.30
N SER A 128 -11.43 -18.77 -3.05
CA SER A 128 -11.37 -18.77 -4.51
C SER A 128 -10.02 -18.27 -5.02
N ARG A 129 -9.24 -19.16 -5.66
CA ARG A 129 -7.96 -18.80 -6.30
C ARG A 129 -8.13 -17.73 -7.39
N GLY A 130 -9.22 -17.79 -8.15
CA GLY A 130 -9.55 -16.78 -9.16
C GLY A 130 -9.70 -15.40 -8.54
N ALA A 131 -10.51 -15.29 -7.47
CA ALA A 131 -10.69 -14.04 -6.74
C ALA A 131 -9.39 -13.51 -6.15
N TRP A 132 -8.58 -14.38 -5.52
CA TRP A 132 -7.28 -14.02 -4.95
C TRP A 132 -6.30 -13.48 -6.02
N SER A 133 -6.15 -14.19 -7.14
CA SER A 133 -5.21 -13.79 -8.20
C SER A 133 -5.62 -12.47 -8.84
N PHE A 134 -6.92 -12.27 -9.07
CA PHE A 134 -7.45 -11.03 -9.61
C PHE A 134 -7.33 -9.87 -8.60
N LEU A 135 -7.52 -10.15 -7.31
CA LEU A 135 -7.30 -9.19 -6.23
C LEU A 135 -5.83 -8.72 -6.17
N ILE A 136 -4.87 -9.63 -6.26
CA ILE A 136 -3.44 -9.25 -6.32
C ILE A 136 -3.16 -8.40 -7.56
N ALA A 137 -3.67 -8.81 -8.73
CA ALA A 137 -3.44 -8.10 -9.98
C ALA A 137 -3.95 -6.67 -9.91
N ILE A 138 -5.19 -6.46 -9.47
CA ILE A 138 -5.76 -5.11 -9.36
C ILE A 138 -5.00 -4.27 -8.34
N MET A 139 -4.70 -4.81 -7.15
CA MET A 139 -3.94 -4.08 -6.14
C MET A 139 -2.54 -3.69 -6.62
N SER A 140 -1.89 -4.53 -7.44
CA SER A 140 -0.57 -4.24 -8.04
C SER A 140 -0.64 -3.14 -9.10
N VAL A 141 -1.67 -3.15 -9.94
CA VAL A 141 -1.92 -2.08 -10.93
C VAL A 141 -2.15 -0.75 -10.23
N PHE A 142 -3.02 -0.72 -9.22
CA PHE A 142 -3.27 0.50 -8.46
C PHE A 142 -2.05 0.99 -7.69
N ALA A 143 -1.29 0.08 -7.07
CA ALA A 143 -0.04 0.44 -6.40
C ALA A 143 0.89 1.18 -7.36
N THR A 144 1.04 0.65 -8.57
CA THR A 144 1.89 1.23 -9.62
C THR A 144 1.35 2.58 -10.10
N VAL A 145 0.06 2.65 -10.45
CA VAL A 145 -0.57 3.87 -10.97
C VAL A 145 -0.54 4.98 -9.93
N TYR A 146 -0.85 4.69 -8.67
CA TYR A 146 -0.80 5.69 -7.61
C TYR A 146 0.63 6.07 -7.23
N PHE A 147 1.58 5.14 -7.35
CA PHE A 147 2.98 5.47 -7.11
C PHE A 147 3.49 6.51 -8.12
N PHE A 148 3.25 6.28 -9.42
CA PHE A 148 3.64 7.23 -10.47
C PHE A 148 2.73 8.47 -10.54
N GLY A 149 1.48 8.35 -10.08
CA GLY A 149 0.52 9.45 -10.01
C GLY A 149 0.72 10.39 -8.82
N ALA A 150 1.44 9.95 -7.77
CA ALA A 150 1.63 10.70 -6.54
C ALA A 150 2.18 12.13 -6.74
N PRO A 151 3.17 12.40 -7.62
CA PRO A 151 3.65 13.74 -7.88
C PRO A 151 2.58 14.69 -8.44
N LYS A 152 1.64 14.18 -9.25
CA LYS A 152 0.54 14.98 -9.79
C LYS A 152 -0.54 15.22 -8.74
N ILE A 153 -0.91 14.17 -8.00
CA ILE A 153 -1.92 14.24 -6.93
C ILE A 153 -1.48 15.21 -5.82
N ARG A 154 -0.20 15.19 -5.45
CA ARG A 154 0.33 16.11 -4.43
C ARG A 154 0.06 17.57 -4.79
N HIS A 155 0.23 17.91 -6.07
CA HIS A 155 0.13 19.29 -6.56
C HIS A 155 -1.34 19.74 -6.63
N LEU A 156 -2.25 18.82 -6.93
CA LEU A 156 -3.70 19.09 -6.94
C LEU A 156 -4.28 19.22 -5.54
N LEU A 157 -3.77 18.45 -4.57
CA LEU A 157 -4.28 18.45 -3.19
C LEU A 157 -3.53 19.42 -2.28
N GLY A 158 -2.45 20.05 -2.74
CA GLY A 158 -1.59 20.90 -1.90
C GLY A 158 -0.95 20.12 -0.74
N ILE A 159 -0.79 18.81 -0.87
CA ILE A 159 -0.20 17.94 0.16
C ILE A 159 1.25 17.64 -0.17
N GLY A 160 2.04 17.32 0.85
CA GLY A 160 3.40 16.83 0.65
C GLY A 160 3.43 15.51 -0.13
N LEU A 161 4.48 15.30 -0.95
CA LEU A 161 4.67 14.07 -1.73
C LEU A 161 4.54 12.81 -0.85
N TRP A 162 5.13 12.83 0.35
CA TRP A 162 5.08 11.70 1.28
C TRP A 162 3.68 11.33 1.74
N HIS A 163 2.81 12.31 1.95
CA HIS A 163 1.40 12.05 2.26
C HIS A 163 0.70 11.38 1.07
N ALA A 164 0.96 11.88 -0.15
CA ALA A 164 0.45 11.25 -1.37
C ALA A 164 0.96 9.82 -1.57
N MET A 165 2.10 9.46 -0.96
CA MET A 165 2.74 8.15 -1.08
C MET A 165 2.23 7.11 -0.06
N ILE A 166 1.43 7.51 0.94
CA ILE A 166 0.87 6.59 1.94
C ILE A 166 -0.01 5.52 1.28
N ILE A 167 -0.92 5.94 0.39
CA ILE A 167 -1.86 5.03 -0.28
C ILE A 167 -1.11 3.98 -1.12
N PRO A 168 -0.25 4.35 -2.09
CA PRO A 168 0.50 3.35 -2.86
C PRO A 168 1.42 2.49 -1.98
N GLY A 169 2.02 3.05 -0.92
CA GLY A 169 2.80 2.27 0.04
C GLY A 169 1.98 1.17 0.73
N LEU A 170 0.78 1.50 1.20
CA LEU A 170 -0.15 0.52 1.78
C LEU A 170 -0.63 -0.53 0.76
N GLN A 171 -0.81 -0.13 -0.50
CA GLN A 171 -1.15 -1.08 -1.57
C GLN A 171 -0.02 -2.06 -1.85
N ILE A 172 1.24 -1.63 -1.83
CA ILE A 172 2.41 -2.52 -1.95
C ILE A 172 2.42 -3.52 -0.79
N VAL A 173 2.22 -3.06 0.46
CA VAL A 173 2.13 -3.95 1.63
C VAL A 173 1.00 -4.97 1.46
N CYS A 174 -0.16 -4.53 0.98
CA CYS A 174 -1.29 -5.42 0.69
C CYS A 174 -0.94 -6.49 -0.35
N VAL A 175 -0.28 -6.11 -1.46
CA VAL A 175 0.19 -7.04 -2.50
C VAL A 175 1.16 -8.06 -1.92
N ILE A 176 2.13 -7.61 -1.12
CA ILE A 176 3.09 -8.51 -0.47
C ILE A 176 2.36 -9.49 0.46
N ALA A 177 1.48 -8.98 1.34
CA ALA A 177 0.70 -9.80 2.26
C ALA A 177 -0.14 -10.87 1.53
N LEU A 178 -0.83 -10.49 0.46
CA LEU A 178 -1.62 -11.42 -0.35
C LEU A 178 -0.74 -12.41 -1.11
N SER A 179 0.44 -11.99 -1.58
CA SER A 179 1.39 -12.88 -2.29
C SER A 179 1.96 -13.97 -1.40
N MET A 180 2.10 -13.71 -0.09
CA MET A 180 2.52 -14.73 0.89
C MET A 180 1.54 -15.89 0.98
N LEU A 181 0.27 -15.71 0.58
CA LEU A 181 -0.77 -16.74 0.57
C LEU A 181 -0.71 -17.64 -0.68
N ARG A 182 0.24 -17.42 -1.60
CA ARG A 182 0.32 -18.14 -2.89
C ARG A 182 0.31 -19.66 -2.73
N ARG A 183 0.99 -20.21 -1.73
CA ARG A 183 1.02 -21.66 -1.48
C ARG A 183 -0.36 -22.17 -1.05
N GLU A 184 -1.00 -21.49 -0.11
CA GLU A 184 -2.34 -21.85 0.39
C GLU A 184 -3.40 -21.92 -0.73
N TYR A 185 -3.32 -21.02 -1.72
CA TYR A 185 -4.22 -21.03 -2.88
C TYR A 185 -3.79 -21.98 -4.02
N ARG A 186 -2.54 -22.47 -4.01
CA ARG A 186 -2.06 -23.45 -4.99
C ARG A 186 -2.48 -24.87 -4.62
N ASP A 187 -2.45 -25.20 -3.33
CA ASP A 187 -2.60 -26.58 -2.84
C ASP A 187 -4.07 -27.03 -2.68
N ARG A 188 -5.04 -26.19 -3.05
CA ARG A 188 -6.49 -26.47 -2.97
C ARG A 188 -7.15 -26.72 -4.34
N LEU A 189 -6.35 -27.08 -5.34
CA LEU A 189 -6.79 -27.58 -6.65
C LEU A 189 -6.48 -29.07 -6.75
#